data_AF-A0A1L3GR17-F1
#
_entry.id   AF-A0A1L3GR17-F1
#
_cell.length_a   1.000
_cell.length_b   1.000
_cell.length_c   1.000
_cell.angle_alpha   90.00
_cell.angle_beta   90.00
_cell.angle_gamma   90.00
#
_symmetry.space_group_name_H-M   'P 1'
#
loop_
_entity.id
_entity.type
_entity.pdbx_description
1 polymer ?
#
loop_
_entity_poly.entity_id
_entity_poly.type
_entity_poly.pdbx_seq_one_letter_code
_entity_poly.pdbx_strand_id
1 'polypeptide(L)'
;MQIRKRFGEILVEAGVITDSVLKTALQAQKKSGLALGRILEDMGAISDWDIACILARQFNLSAIQTISAPVIPENLQQVIDCDMAIKKNIFPIELKDGLLKLAISNPLDFDTLDKIAFKTTLRIEPVLATPTEIFKAIKRYYMHEEPTKASAPNKVLIIDENDLYRGIVCANLRNAGYQPFFATSTMAAVKLAMQENPHLILLSTTGNTAHAKKLIQNLQNNVVTQSRPVIALAAISSPEEEAALLSMGFFDVVFKPVNYVRLLARIERTIRFFYHEQIPHR
;
A
#
# COMPACT_ATOMS: atom_id res chain seq x y z
N MET A 1 32.91 6.91 -22.16
CA MET A 1 31.66 6.18 -21.83
C MET A 1 31.53 6.14 -20.31
N GLN A 2 30.56 6.85 -19.73
CA GLN A 2 30.30 6.76 -18.29
C GLN A 2 29.68 5.39 -18.01
N ILE A 3 30.34 4.60 -17.16
CA ILE A 3 29.81 3.30 -16.71
C ILE A 3 28.51 3.60 -15.95
N ARG A 4 27.40 3.08 -16.47
CA ARG A 4 26.07 3.23 -15.85
C ARG A 4 26.11 2.54 -14.49
N LYS A 5 26.07 3.33 -13.40
CA LYS A 5 26.06 2.80 -12.03
C LYS A 5 24.85 1.87 -11.85
N ARG A 6 25.03 0.76 -11.13
CA ARG A 6 23.94 -0.21 -10.92
C ARG A 6 22.95 0.37 -9.91
N PHE A 7 21.67 0.01 -10.04
CA PHE A 7 20.59 0.50 -9.18
C PHE A 7 20.93 0.43 -7.67
N GLY A 8 21.51 -0.69 -7.22
CA GLY A 8 21.93 -0.85 -5.82
C GLY A 8 23.05 0.10 -5.39
N GLU A 9 24.01 0.41 -6.27
CA GLU A 9 25.10 1.34 -5.98
C GLU A 9 24.57 2.78 -5.86
N ILE A 10 23.60 3.15 -6.70
CA ILE A 10 22.97 4.46 -6.64
C ILE A 10 22.19 4.63 -5.33
N LEU A 11 21.55 3.57 -4.83
CA LEU A 11 20.86 3.60 -3.53
C LEU A 11 21.83 3.78 -2.36
N VAL A 12 23.02 3.18 -2.42
CA VAL A 12 24.06 3.34 -1.40
C VAL A 12 24.65 4.75 -1.43
N GLU A 13 25.01 5.26 -2.61
CA GLU A 13 25.55 6.62 -2.75
C GLU A 13 24.55 7.70 -2.32
N ALA A 14 23.26 7.47 -2.56
CA ALA A 14 22.20 8.38 -2.13
C ALA A 14 21.90 8.27 -0.62
N GLY A 15 22.55 7.37 0.12
CA GLY A 15 22.32 7.15 1.55
C GLY A 15 20.97 6.49 1.88
N VAL A 16 20.26 5.97 0.87
CA VAL A 16 18.96 5.30 1.05
C VAL A 16 19.15 3.94 1.73
N ILE A 17 20.21 3.23 1.36
CA ILE A 17 20.59 1.94 1.97
C ILE A 17 22.08 1.92 2.30
N THR A 18 22.49 1.02 3.18
CA THR A 18 23.92 0.77 3.46
C THR A 18 24.48 -0.33 2.56
N ASP A 19 25.80 -0.40 2.43
CA ASP A 19 26.49 -1.51 1.75
C ASP A 19 26.13 -2.89 2.32
N SER A 20 25.88 -2.98 3.64
CA SER A 20 25.48 -4.23 4.30
C SER A 20 24.08 -4.66 3.87
N VAL A 21 23.13 -3.71 3.78
CA VAL A 21 21.77 -3.97 3.28
C VAL A 21 21.82 -4.39 1.81
N LEU A 22 22.59 -3.70 0.98
CA LEU A 22 22.73 -4.05 -0.44
C LEU A 22 23.29 -5.46 -0.63
N LYS A 23 24.35 -5.83 0.10
CA LYS A 23 24.93 -7.18 0.04
C LYS A 23 23.91 -8.26 0.42
N THR A 24 23.13 -8.02 1.46
CA THR A 24 22.09 -8.93 1.94
C THR A 24 21.00 -9.11 0.87
N ALA A 25 20.53 -8.01 0.28
CA ALA A 25 19.52 -8.03 -0.77
C ALA A 25 20.00 -8.73 -2.05
N LEU A 26 21.26 -8.55 -2.46
CA LEU A 26 21.86 -9.24 -3.60
C LEU A 26 22.00 -10.76 -3.37
N GLN A 27 22.27 -11.20 -2.14
CA GLN A 27 22.30 -12.62 -1.81
C GLN A 27 20.89 -13.23 -1.88
N ALA A 28 19.89 -12.52 -1.35
CA ALA A 28 18.49 -12.92 -1.46
C ALA A 28 18.03 -12.97 -2.93
N GLN A 29 18.45 -12.00 -3.76
CA GLN A 29 18.15 -11.97 -5.20
C GLN A 29 18.64 -13.21 -5.93
N LYS A 30 19.87 -13.67 -5.64
CA LYS A 30 20.40 -14.90 -6.23
C LYS A 30 19.60 -16.15 -5.86
N LYS A 31 18.99 -16.16 -4.67
CA LYS A 31 18.20 -17.30 -4.18
C LYS A 31 16.75 -17.29 -4.68
N SER A 32 16.13 -16.12 -4.80
CA SER A 32 14.71 -15.98 -5.13
C SER A 32 14.42 -15.69 -6.59
N GLY A 33 15.39 -15.13 -7.34
CA GLY A 33 15.19 -14.66 -8.71
C GLY A 33 14.34 -13.39 -8.83
N LEU A 34 13.89 -12.80 -7.70
CA LEU A 34 13.08 -11.57 -7.70
C LEU A 34 13.92 -10.33 -8.04
N ALA A 35 13.26 -9.25 -8.46
CA ALA A 35 13.93 -7.97 -8.70
C ALA A 35 14.51 -7.40 -7.40
N LEU A 36 15.73 -6.83 -7.46
CA LEU A 36 16.43 -6.28 -6.28
C LEU A 36 15.59 -5.24 -5.53
N GLY A 37 14.90 -4.35 -6.24
CA GLY A 37 14.02 -3.34 -5.63
C GLY A 37 12.89 -3.96 -4.80
N ARG A 38 12.29 -5.07 -5.28
CA ARG A 38 11.23 -5.77 -4.54
C ARG A 38 11.74 -6.37 -3.23
N ILE A 39 12.94 -6.94 -3.25
CA ILE A 39 13.59 -7.51 -2.07
C ILE A 39 13.90 -6.42 -1.05
N LEU A 40 14.42 -5.29 -1.50
CA LEU A 40 14.72 -4.14 -0.64
C LEU A 40 13.44 -3.54 -0.04
N GLU A 41 12.34 -3.50 -0.79
CA GLU A 41 11.02 -3.10 -0.30
C GLU A 41 10.48 -4.08 0.75
N ASP A 42 10.53 -5.39 0.49
CA ASP A 42 10.09 -6.43 1.44
C ASP A 42 10.95 -6.43 2.73
N MET A 43 12.21 -5.99 2.66
CA MET A 43 13.10 -5.76 3.81
C MET A 43 12.82 -4.45 4.56
N GLY A 44 11.94 -3.58 4.03
CA GLY A 44 11.68 -2.25 4.57
C GLY A 44 12.86 -1.28 4.42
N ALA A 45 13.81 -1.59 3.55
CA ALA A 45 15.03 -0.80 3.35
C ALA A 45 14.82 0.39 2.41
N ILE A 46 13.82 0.32 1.52
CA ILE A 46 13.46 1.38 0.58
C ILE A 46 11.93 1.49 0.49
N SER A 47 11.43 2.71 0.29
CA SER A 47 10.04 2.96 -0.09
C SER A 47 9.86 3.02 -1.61
N ASP A 48 8.62 2.93 -2.08
CA ASP A 48 8.27 3.16 -3.49
C ASP A 48 8.68 4.57 -3.96
N TRP A 49 8.62 5.57 -3.07
CA TRP A 49 9.09 6.93 -3.32
C TRP A 49 10.61 7.02 -3.49
N ASP A 50 11.38 6.28 -2.69
CA ASP A 50 12.84 6.25 -2.83
C ASP A 50 13.25 5.68 -4.19
N ILE A 51 12.57 4.62 -4.64
CA ILE A 51 12.77 4.03 -5.97
C ILE A 51 12.48 5.07 -7.06
N ALA A 52 11.33 5.76 -6.98
CA ALA A 52 10.94 6.78 -7.95
C ALA A 52 11.96 7.92 -8.02
N CYS A 53 12.43 8.44 -6.87
CA CYS A 53 13.46 9.47 -6.80
C CYS A 53 14.77 9.04 -7.48
N ILE A 54 15.20 7.80 -7.26
CA ILE A 54 16.45 7.27 -7.79
C ILE A 54 16.35 7.06 -9.30
N LEU A 55 15.24 6.51 -9.78
CA LEU A 55 14.96 6.39 -11.21
C LEU A 55 14.90 7.78 -11.87
N ALA A 56 14.22 8.74 -11.25
CA ALA A 56 14.17 10.11 -11.76
C ALA A 56 15.57 10.70 -11.95
N ARG A 57 16.45 10.58 -10.94
CA ARG A 57 17.85 11.01 -11.05
C ARG A 57 18.61 10.27 -12.15
N GLN A 58 18.45 8.95 -12.26
CA GLN A 58 19.16 8.12 -13.23
C GLN A 58 18.79 8.47 -14.68
N PHE A 59 17.53 8.87 -14.92
CA PHE A 59 17.01 9.22 -16.24
C PHE A 59 16.97 10.74 -16.48
N ASN A 60 17.49 11.54 -15.55
CA ASN A 60 17.44 13.01 -15.59
C ASN A 60 16.02 13.56 -15.74
N LEU A 61 15.10 13.00 -14.96
CA LEU A 61 13.69 13.37 -14.88
C LEU A 61 13.39 13.99 -13.50
N SER A 62 12.31 14.76 -13.45
CA SER A 62 11.73 15.21 -12.18
C SER A 62 10.92 14.07 -11.54
N ALA A 63 10.87 14.03 -10.20
CA ALA A 63 9.96 13.15 -9.47
C ALA A 63 8.85 13.98 -8.81
N ILE A 64 7.63 13.45 -8.76
CA ILE A 64 6.48 14.08 -8.12
C ILE A 64 5.85 13.13 -7.11
N GLN A 65 5.73 13.59 -5.86
CA GLN A 65 5.21 12.76 -4.76
C GLN A 65 3.69 12.73 -4.72
N THR A 66 3.06 13.84 -5.15
CA THR A 66 1.61 14.01 -5.13
C THR A 66 1.16 14.57 -6.47
N ILE A 67 0.31 13.82 -7.17
CA ILE A 67 -0.32 14.26 -8.43
C ILE A 67 -1.63 15.03 -8.14
N SER A 68 -2.16 14.85 -6.94
CA SER A 68 -3.54 15.15 -6.55
C SER A 68 -3.87 16.62 -6.18
N ALA A 69 -3.05 17.61 -6.53
CA ALA A 69 -3.20 18.99 -6.03
C ALA A 69 -2.69 20.06 -7.01
N PRO A 70 -3.38 20.28 -8.16
CA PRO A 70 -4.66 21.00 -8.20
C PRO A 70 -5.72 20.32 -9.08
N VAL A 71 -6.90 20.94 -9.21
CA VAL A 71 -7.99 20.50 -10.11
C VAL A 71 -7.42 20.28 -11.51
N ILE A 72 -7.44 19.03 -11.96
CA ILE A 72 -7.01 18.67 -13.31
C ILE A 72 -8.11 19.11 -14.26
N PRO A 73 -7.80 19.91 -15.30
CA PRO A 73 -8.75 20.27 -16.34
C PRO A 73 -9.50 19.03 -16.88
N GLU A 74 -10.84 19.09 -16.97
CA GLU A 74 -11.69 17.96 -17.39
C GLU A 74 -11.30 17.37 -18.77
N ASN A 75 -10.63 18.17 -19.61
CA ASN A 75 -10.16 17.76 -20.93
C ASN A 75 -8.90 16.88 -20.93
N LEU A 76 -8.15 16.77 -19.83
CA LEU A 76 -6.94 15.91 -19.78
C LEU A 76 -7.26 14.42 -19.86
N GLN A 77 -8.43 14.00 -19.39
CA GLN A 77 -8.91 12.61 -19.47
C GLN A 77 -9.24 12.19 -20.92
N GLN A 78 -9.44 13.15 -21.82
CA GLN A 78 -9.70 12.85 -23.23
C GLN A 78 -8.39 12.57 -23.99
N VAL A 79 -7.24 12.96 -23.44
CA VAL A 79 -5.92 12.74 -24.05
C VAL A 79 -5.44 11.31 -23.83
N ILE A 80 -5.72 10.75 -22.65
CA ILE A 80 -5.36 9.38 -22.27
C ILE A 80 -6.59 8.73 -21.65
N ASP A 81 -7.07 7.63 -22.23
CA ASP A 81 -8.19 6.89 -21.67
C ASP A 81 -7.81 6.13 -20.37
N CYS A 82 -8.82 5.79 -19.57
CA CYS A 82 -8.64 5.10 -18.28
C CYS A 82 -7.92 3.76 -18.43
N ASP A 83 -8.24 2.98 -19.47
CA ASP A 83 -7.65 1.67 -19.72
C ASP A 83 -6.14 1.78 -19.99
N MET A 84 -5.73 2.74 -20.80
CA MET A 84 -4.32 3.04 -21.06
C MET A 84 -3.63 3.54 -19.79
N ALA A 85 -4.27 4.45 -19.04
CA ALA A 85 -3.74 4.97 -17.78
C ALA A 85 -3.44 3.85 -16.78
N ILE A 86 -4.36 2.90 -16.60
CA ILE A 86 -4.19 1.73 -15.72
C ILE A 86 -3.13 0.78 -16.27
N LYS A 87 -3.27 0.35 -17.53
CA LYS A 87 -2.42 -0.69 -18.12
C LYS A 87 -0.96 -0.27 -18.22
N LYS A 88 -0.72 1.02 -18.51
CA LYS A 88 0.62 1.59 -18.63
C LYS A 88 1.11 2.27 -17.36
N ASN A 89 0.23 2.41 -16.35
CA ASN A 89 0.52 3.06 -15.08
C ASN A 89 1.13 4.45 -15.32
N ILE A 90 0.34 5.26 -16.02
CA ILE A 90 0.62 6.64 -16.41
C ILE A 90 -0.57 7.52 -16.10
N PHE A 91 -0.35 8.82 -15.94
CA PHE A 91 -1.44 9.75 -15.68
C PHE A 91 -1.13 11.18 -16.14
N PRO A 92 -2.00 11.83 -16.92
CA PRO A 92 -1.76 13.18 -17.42
C PRO A 92 -1.95 14.21 -16.29
N ILE A 93 -0.90 15.00 -16.00
CA ILE A 93 -0.90 15.96 -14.88
C ILE A 93 -1.36 17.34 -15.34
N GLU A 94 -0.79 17.82 -16.45
CA GLU A 94 -0.99 19.19 -16.93
C GLU A 94 -0.80 19.23 -18.44
N LEU A 95 -1.62 20.03 -19.13
CA LEU A 95 -1.49 20.32 -20.55
C LEU A 95 -1.39 21.83 -20.74
N LYS A 96 -0.24 22.31 -21.21
CA LYS A 96 0.01 23.74 -21.41
C LYS A 96 0.87 23.95 -22.65
N ASP A 97 0.46 24.88 -23.52
CA ASP A 97 1.22 25.26 -24.72
C ASP A 97 1.65 24.07 -25.61
N GLY A 98 0.81 23.04 -25.72
CA GLY A 98 1.10 21.81 -26.47
C GLY A 98 2.09 20.85 -25.79
N LEU A 99 2.47 21.12 -24.55
CA LEU A 99 3.29 20.27 -23.69
C LEU A 99 2.39 19.53 -22.68
N LEU A 100 2.41 18.20 -22.74
CA LEU A 100 1.73 17.32 -21.80
C LEU A 100 2.72 16.84 -20.75
N LYS A 101 2.55 17.31 -19.53
CA LYS A 101 3.25 16.78 -18.36
C LYS A 101 2.60 15.46 -17.96
N LEU A 102 3.35 14.36 -18.08
CA LEU A 102 2.84 13.01 -17.93
C LEU A 102 3.53 12.30 -16.76
N ALA A 103 2.76 11.91 -15.74
CA ALA A 103 3.25 11.03 -14.69
C ALA A 103 3.48 9.64 -15.27
N ILE A 104 4.64 9.06 -15.04
CA ILE A 104 4.98 7.67 -15.40
C ILE A 104 5.60 6.94 -14.21
N SER A 105 5.33 5.65 -14.10
CA SER A 105 6.01 4.78 -13.11
C SER A 105 7.23 4.05 -13.70
N ASN A 106 7.31 3.92 -15.03
CA ASN A 106 8.39 3.23 -15.72
C ASN A 106 9.05 4.13 -16.79
N PRO A 107 10.25 4.68 -16.52
CA PRO A 107 10.98 5.51 -17.49
C PRO A 107 11.55 4.75 -18.68
N LEU A 108 11.52 3.41 -18.69
CA LEU A 108 12.00 2.59 -19.81
C LEU A 108 10.94 2.31 -20.87
N ASP A 109 9.67 2.66 -20.62
CA ASP A 109 8.57 2.43 -21.58
C ASP A 109 8.47 3.58 -22.60
N PHE A 110 9.54 3.77 -23.38
CA PHE A 110 9.62 4.79 -24.43
C PHE A 110 8.54 4.59 -25.51
N ASP A 111 8.19 3.33 -25.81
CA ASP A 111 7.15 2.98 -26.79
C ASP A 111 5.78 3.58 -26.41
N THR A 112 5.42 3.57 -25.13
CA THR A 112 4.20 4.23 -24.66
C THR A 112 4.28 5.74 -24.85
N LEU A 113 5.40 6.37 -24.47
CA LEU A 113 5.59 7.82 -24.61
C LEU A 113 5.48 8.26 -26.08
N ASP A 114 6.15 7.56 -26.98
CA ASP A 114 6.15 7.84 -28.41
C ASP A 114 4.75 7.65 -29.03
N LYS A 115 4.02 6.61 -28.62
CA LYS A 115 2.64 6.39 -29.08
C LYS A 115 1.70 7.50 -28.64
N ILE A 116 1.83 7.98 -27.41
CA ILE A 116 1.01 9.09 -26.91
C ILE A 116 1.38 10.37 -27.66
N ALA A 117 2.68 10.67 -27.78
CA ALA A 117 3.15 11.83 -28.54
C ALA A 117 2.64 11.82 -29.99
N PHE A 118 2.73 10.67 -30.66
CA PHE A 118 2.27 10.51 -32.04
C PHE A 118 0.76 10.68 -32.20
N LYS A 119 -0.04 10.01 -31.36
CA LYS A 119 -1.51 10.08 -31.44
C LYS A 119 -2.06 11.46 -31.10
N THR A 120 -1.44 12.13 -30.13
CA THR A 120 -1.95 13.40 -29.59
C THR A 120 -1.31 14.61 -30.27
N THR A 121 -0.20 14.42 -31.00
CA THR A 121 0.67 15.48 -31.54
C THR A 121 1.27 16.41 -30.48
N LEU A 122 1.20 16.03 -29.20
CA LEU A 122 1.72 16.78 -28.06
C LEU A 122 3.18 16.44 -27.79
N ARG A 123 3.90 17.43 -27.25
CA ARG A 123 5.22 17.17 -26.65
C ARG A 123 5.00 16.56 -25.27
N ILE A 124 5.74 15.51 -24.95
CA ILE A 124 5.60 14.83 -23.66
C ILE A 124 6.75 15.26 -22.74
N GLU A 125 6.41 15.77 -21.57
CA GLU A 125 7.33 15.98 -20.45
C GLU A 125 7.09 14.87 -19.41
N PRO A 126 7.87 13.77 -19.42
CA PRO A 126 7.70 12.70 -18.46
C PRO A 126 8.20 13.10 -17.07
N VAL A 127 7.40 12.79 -16.05
CA VAL A 127 7.73 12.98 -14.64
C VAL A 127 7.54 11.65 -13.92
N LEU A 128 8.50 11.24 -13.10
CA LEU A 128 8.41 10.01 -12.32
C LEU A 128 7.43 10.18 -11.15
N ALA A 129 6.52 9.23 -10.99
CA ALA A 129 5.69 9.10 -9.81
C ALA A 129 5.63 7.63 -9.37
N THR A 130 5.23 7.39 -8.12
CA THR A 130 5.04 6.01 -7.66
C THR A 130 3.80 5.40 -8.32
N PRO A 131 3.79 4.07 -8.55
CA PRO A 131 2.58 3.37 -9.00
C PRO A 131 1.36 3.65 -8.10
N THR A 132 1.61 3.78 -6.80
CA THR A 132 0.61 4.09 -5.78
C THR A 132 -0.05 5.46 -6.04
N GLU A 133 0.75 6.50 -6.30
CA GLU A 133 0.22 7.85 -6.52
C GLU A 133 -0.50 7.97 -7.86
N ILE A 134 0.02 7.34 -8.92
CA ILE A 134 -0.66 7.27 -10.22
C ILE A 134 -2.02 6.58 -10.07
N PHE A 135 -2.07 5.47 -9.34
CA PHE A 135 -3.32 4.75 -9.11
C PHE A 135 -4.34 5.56 -8.30
N LYS A 136 -3.89 6.31 -7.27
CA LYS A 136 -4.74 7.24 -6.53
C LYS A 136 -5.32 8.33 -7.44
N ALA A 137 -4.52 8.90 -8.32
CA ALA A 137 -4.97 9.88 -9.29
C ALA A 137 -6.00 9.27 -10.27
N ILE A 138 -5.75 8.06 -10.77
CA ILE A 138 -6.69 7.37 -11.66
C ILE A 138 -8.04 7.15 -10.98
N LYS A 139 -8.05 6.63 -9.75
CA LYS A 139 -9.28 6.45 -8.95
C LYS A 139 -10.05 7.75 -8.79
N ARG A 140 -9.35 8.82 -8.43
CA ARG A 140 -9.96 10.13 -8.21
C ARG A 140 -10.58 10.71 -9.48
N TYR A 141 -9.85 10.69 -10.59
CA TYR A 141 -10.21 11.47 -11.76
C TYR A 141 -10.96 10.67 -12.82
N TYR A 142 -10.60 9.40 -13.07
CA TYR A 142 -11.31 8.55 -14.05
C TYR A 142 -12.47 7.77 -13.43
N MET A 143 -12.36 7.36 -12.15
CA MET A 143 -13.40 6.55 -11.49
C MET A 143 -14.33 7.39 -10.59
N HIS A 144 -14.06 8.70 -10.48
CA HIS A 144 -14.77 9.63 -9.59
C HIS A 144 -14.88 9.14 -8.13
N GLU A 145 -13.90 8.35 -7.68
CA GLU A 145 -13.77 8.01 -6.27
C GLU A 145 -13.20 9.24 -5.56
N GLU A 146 -14.05 10.01 -4.88
CA GLU A 146 -13.54 11.12 -4.06
C GLU A 146 -12.44 10.62 -3.11
N PRO A 147 -11.35 11.39 -2.91
CA PRO A 147 -10.51 11.14 -1.76
C PRO A 147 -11.45 11.19 -0.58
N THR A 148 -11.61 10.07 0.13
CA THR A 148 -12.43 10.02 1.34
C THR A 148 -12.11 11.29 2.13
N LYS A 149 -13.11 12.17 2.32
CA LYS A 149 -12.98 13.42 3.09
C LYS A 149 -12.03 13.17 4.25
N ALA A 150 -11.16 14.13 4.58
CA ALA A 150 -10.27 14.07 5.73
C ALA A 150 -11.06 13.90 7.05
N SER A 151 -11.64 12.72 7.25
CA SER A 151 -11.98 12.15 8.53
C SER A 151 -10.65 11.88 9.20
N ALA A 152 -10.66 11.89 10.54
CA ALA A 152 -9.54 11.32 11.26
C ALA A 152 -9.20 9.95 10.65
N PRO A 153 -7.90 9.67 10.43
CA PRO A 153 -7.47 8.41 9.83
C PRO A 153 -8.08 7.25 10.60
N ASN A 154 -8.55 6.23 9.88
CA ASN A 154 -9.14 5.06 10.51
C ASN A 154 -8.10 4.42 11.46
N LYS A 155 -8.42 4.42 12.74
CA LYS A 155 -7.59 3.82 13.80
C LYS A 155 -7.59 2.29 13.70
N VAL A 156 -6.42 1.67 13.65
CA VAL A 156 -6.28 0.21 13.56
C VAL A 156 -5.47 -0.29 14.77
N LEU A 157 -6.07 -1.15 15.60
CA LEU A 157 -5.37 -1.79 16.71
C LEU A 157 -4.68 -3.06 16.22
N ILE A 158 -3.38 -3.17 16.41
CA ILE A 158 -2.60 -4.36 16.07
C ILE A 158 -2.20 -5.10 17.34
N ILE A 159 -2.52 -6.38 17.40
CA ILE A 159 -2.21 -7.25 18.53
C ILE A 159 -1.28 -8.34 18.02
N ASP A 160 0.02 -8.12 18.17
CA ASP A 160 1.06 -9.07 17.76
C ASP A 160 2.26 -8.94 18.70
N GLU A 161 2.73 -10.06 19.23
CA GLU A 161 3.93 -10.11 20.10
C GLU A 161 5.22 -10.02 19.28
N ASN A 162 5.18 -10.24 17.97
CA ASN A 162 6.35 -10.14 17.10
C ASN A 162 6.64 -8.68 16.73
N ASP A 163 7.65 -8.09 17.36
CA ASP A 163 8.05 -6.68 17.20
C ASP A 163 8.38 -6.29 15.76
N LEU A 164 9.17 -7.11 15.05
CA LEU A 164 9.58 -6.83 13.68
C LEU A 164 8.37 -6.82 12.73
N TYR A 165 7.55 -7.86 12.82
CA TYR A 165 6.38 -8.02 11.97
C TYR A 165 5.33 -6.93 12.25
N ARG A 166 5.11 -6.60 13.53
CA ARG A 166 4.26 -5.48 13.95
C ARG A 166 4.77 -4.14 13.40
N GLY A 167 6.08 -3.91 13.42
CA GLY A 167 6.71 -2.72 12.86
C GLY A 167 6.42 -2.55 11.36
N ILE A 168 6.56 -3.62 10.59
CA ILE A 168 6.29 -3.65 9.15
C ILE A 168 4.81 -3.34 8.86
N VAL A 169 3.88 -4.01 9.56
CA VAL A 169 2.44 -3.78 9.39
C VAL A 169 2.07 -2.33 9.75
N CYS A 170 2.61 -1.80 10.85
CA CYS A 170 2.42 -0.39 11.24
C CYS A 170 2.90 0.59 10.16
N ALA A 171 4.13 0.42 9.65
CA ALA A 171 4.70 1.30 8.65
C ALA A 171 3.85 1.32 7.38
N ASN A 172 3.47 0.13 6.90
CA ASN A 172 2.66 -0.01 5.71
C ASN A 172 1.26 0.63 5.89
N LEU A 173 0.58 0.38 7.02
CA LEU A 173 -0.72 0.99 7.30
C LEU A 173 -0.66 2.52 7.38
N ARG A 174 0.39 3.10 7.97
CA ARG A 174 0.59 4.57 7.97
C ARG A 174 0.71 5.11 6.55
N ASN A 175 1.46 4.43 5.68
CA ASN A 175 1.61 4.81 4.27
C ASN A 175 0.28 4.75 3.50
N ALA A 176 -0.63 3.87 3.91
CA ALA A 176 -1.99 3.80 3.36
C ALA A 176 -3.00 4.77 4.02
N GLY A 177 -2.57 5.64 4.94
CA GLY A 177 -3.42 6.66 5.56
C GLY A 177 -4.20 6.19 6.79
N TYR A 178 -3.87 5.04 7.37
CA TYR A 178 -4.43 4.56 8.64
C TYR A 178 -3.63 5.08 9.84
N GLN A 179 -4.24 5.05 11.03
CA GLN A 179 -3.58 5.33 12.30
C GLN A 179 -3.40 4.04 13.10
N PRO A 180 -2.29 3.29 12.90
CA PRO A 180 -2.04 2.08 13.66
C PRO A 180 -1.51 2.39 15.06
N PHE A 181 -1.99 1.63 16.03
CA PHE A 181 -1.49 1.53 17.40
C PHE A 181 -1.51 0.06 17.81
N PHE A 182 -0.85 -0.29 18.91
CA PHE A 182 -0.63 -1.70 19.21
C PHE A 182 -0.72 -2.08 20.68
N ALA A 183 -0.96 -3.37 20.89
CA ALA A 183 -0.90 -4.04 22.18
C ALA A 183 -0.10 -5.34 22.05
N THR A 184 0.62 -5.70 23.12
CA THR A 184 1.40 -6.94 23.22
C THR A 184 0.85 -7.92 24.26
N SER A 185 -0.30 -7.60 24.86
CA SER A 185 -0.99 -8.50 25.80
C SER A 185 -2.50 -8.38 25.67
N THR A 186 -3.23 -9.43 26.04
CA THR A 186 -4.70 -9.44 26.06
C THR A 186 -5.28 -8.27 26.87
N MET A 187 -4.73 -8.02 28.06
CA MET A 187 -5.24 -6.97 28.95
C MET A 187 -5.01 -5.57 28.36
N ALA A 188 -3.82 -5.31 27.80
CA ALA A 188 -3.52 -4.06 27.13
C ALA A 188 -4.40 -3.87 25.89
N ALA A 189 -4.64 -4.94 25.12
CA ALA A 189 -5.45 -4.91 23.92
C ALA A 189 -6.90 -4.51 24.22
N VAL A 190 -7.55 -5.13 25.20
CA VAL A 190 -8.92 -4.80 25.59
C VAL A 190 -9.00 -3.36 26.10
N LYS A 191 -8.07 -2.95 26.97
CA LYS A 191 -8.02 -1.58 27.50
C LYS A 191 -7.87 -0.55 26.38
N LEU A 192 -6.92 -0.74 25.48
CA LEU A 192 -6.68 0.17 24.36
C LEU A 192 -7.84 0.18 23.36
N ALA A 193 -8.46 -0.98 23.09
CA ALA A 193 -9.63 -1.06 22.24
C ALA A 193 -10.80 -0.23 22.81
N MET A 194 -11.00 -0.26 24.13
CA MET A 194 -12.01 0.55 24.79
C MET A 194 -11.69 2.05 24.79
N GLN A 195 -10.43 2.41 25.03
CA GLN A 195 -9.99 3.81 25.15
C GLN A 195 -9.91 4.52 23.80
N GLU A 196 -9.33 3.86 22.80
CA GLU A 196 -9.01 4.47 21.51
C GLU A 196 -10.11 4.27 20.46
N ASN A 197 -11.05 3.35 20.71
CA ASN A 197 -12.17 3.01 19.85
C ASN A 197 -11.74 2.75 18.39
N PRO A 198 -10.96 1.69 18.13
CA PRO A 198 -10.46 1.39 16.78
C PRO A 198 -11.62 1.17 15.79
N HIS A 199 -11.35 1.41 14.51
CA HIS A 199 -12.24 1.02 13.41
C HIS A 199 -12.01 -0.45 13.01
N LEU A 200 -10.85 -1.00 13.34
CA LEU A 200 -10.48 -2.38 13.02
C LEU A 200 -9.45 -2.90 14.01
N ILE A 201 -9.52 -4.19 14.33
CA ILE A 201 -8.51 -4.90 15.11
C ILE A 201 -7.84 -5.95 14.22
N LEU A 202 -6.52 -5.93 14.14
CA LEU A 202 -5.71 -7.00 13.56
C LEU A 202 -5.13 -7.84 14.70
N LEU A 203 -5.46 -9.12 14.73
CA LEU A 203 -5.01 -10.03 15.78
C LEU A 203 -4.17 -11.15 15.20
N SER A 204 -2.89 -11.16 15.58
CA SER A 204 -1.95 -12.25 15.32
C SER A 204 -2.40 -13.50 16.05
N THR A 205 -2.68 -14.56 15.30
CA THR A 205 -2.88 -15.88 15.88
C THR A 205 -1.56 -16.65 15.74
N THR A 206 -1.04 -17.08 16.88
CA THR A 206 -0.04 -18.15 16.91
C THR A 206 -0.77 -19.49 16.81
N GLY A 207 -0.05 -20.60 16.61
CA GLY A 207 -0.66 -21.93 16.58
C GLY A 207 -1.43 -22.34 17.87
N ASN A 208 -1.52 -21.44 18.86
CA ASN A 208 -2.35 -21.57 20.04
C ASN A 208 -3.64 -20.74 19.88
N THR A 209 -4.66 -21.36 19.29
CA THR A 209 -5.99 -20.75 19.07
C THR A 209 -6.73 -20.41 20.37
N ALA A 210 -6.34 -20.98 21.52
CA ALA A 210 -7.02 -20.72 22.79
C ALA A 210 -6.82 -19.28 23.29
N HIS A 211 -5.63 -18.70 23.08
CA HIS A 211 -5.38 -17.30 23.46
C HIS A 211 -6.19 -16.34 22.60
N ALA A 212 -6.17 -16.56 21.28
CA ALA A 212 -6.96 -15.79 20.32
C ALA A 212 -8.46 -15.86 20.65
N LYS A 213 -8.97 -17.07 20.95
CA LYS A 213 -10.36 -17.29 21.36
C LYS A 213 -10.75 -16.49 22.59
N LYS A 214 -9.94 -16.53 23.65
CA LYS A 214 -10.22 -15.80 24.88
C LYS A 214 -10.27 -14.28 24.64
N LEU A 215 -9.34 -13.77 23.83
CA LEU A 215 -9.29 -12.36 23.49
C LEU A 215 -10.50 -11.93 22.65
N ILE A 216 -10.88 -12.69 21.63
CA ILE A 216 -12.09 -12.42 20.82
C ILE A 216 -13.34 -12.41 21.70
N GLN A 217 -13.50 -13.40 22.58
CA GLN A 217 -14.63 -13.45 23.51
C GLN A 217 -14.67 -12.23 24.44
N ASN A 218 -13.53 -11.77 24.95
CA ASN A 218 -13.47 -10.57 25.77
C ASN A 218 -13.87 -9.31 24.99
N LEU A 219 -13.44 -9.19 23.73
CA LEU A 219 -13.81 -8.07 22.87
C LEU A 219 -15.30 -8.09 22.50
N GLN A 220 -15.86 -9.28 22.23
CA GLN A 220 -17.28 -9.47 21.89
C GLN A 220 -18.22 -9.30 23.08
N ASN A 221 -17.80 -9.65 24.30
CA ASN A 221 -18.61 -9.50 25.51
C ASN A 221 -18.62 -8.06 26.06
N ASN A 222 -17.83 -7.15 25.48
CA ASN A 222 -17.73 -5.77 25.93
C ASN A 222 -18.52 -4.84 25.00
N VAL A 223 -19.47 -4.08 25.56
CA VAL A 223 -20.42 -3.25 24.81
C VAL A 223 -19.73 -2.23 23.88
N VAL A 224 -18.53 -1.75 24.25
CA VAL A 224 -17.76 -0.78 23.45
C VAL A 224 -17.09 -1.47 22.25
N THR A 225 -16.52 -2.66 22.47
CA THR A 225 -15.68 -3.35 21.48
C THR A 225 -16.41 -4.41 20.66
N GLN A 226 -17.62 -4.82 21.06
CA GLN A 226 -18.37 -5.92 20.42
C GLN A 226 -18.71 -5.66 18.94
N SER A 227 -18.79 -4.39 18.55
CA SER A 227 -19.08 -3.97 17.17
C SER A 227 -17.84 -3.81 16.29
N ARG A 228 -16.64 -4.01 16.87
CA ARG A 228 -15.37 -3.75 16.17
C ARG A 228 -14.97 -4.98 15.36
N PRO A 229 -14.81 -4.87 14.03
CA PRO A 229 -14.36 -6.01 13.25
C PRO A 229 -12.96 -6.44 13.65
N VAL A 230 -12.74 -7.75 13.70
CA VAL A 230 -11.42 -8.35 13.98
C VAL A 230 -11.01 -9.22 12.82
N ILE A 231 -9.82 -8.98 12.27
CA ILE A 231 -9.21 -9.81 11.22
C ILE A 231 -8.07 -10.64 11.86
N ALA A 232 -8.09 -11.95 11.63
CA ALA A 232 -7.03 -12.83 12.07
C ALA A 232 -5.80 -12.72 11.16
N LEU A 233 -4.61 -12.60 11.73
CA LEU A 233 -3.35 -12.78 11.02
C LEU A 233 -2.79 -14.17 11.38
N ALA A 234 -3.17 -15.18 10.60
CA ALA A 234 -2.99 -16.59 10.95
C ALA A 234 -1.69 -17.19 10.42
N ALA A 235 -0.97 -17.94 11.25
CA ALA A 235 0.24 -18.65 10.85
C ALA A 235 -0.04 -19.93 10.03
N ILE A 236 -1.16 -20.60 10.31
CA ILE A 236 -1.55 -21.85 9.65
C ILE A 236 -2.50 -21.52 8.50
N SER A 237 -2.15 -21.95 7.28
CA SER A 237 -2.94 -21.75 6.07
C SER A 237 -3.63 -23.05 5.67
N SER A 238 -4.67 -23.46 6.41
CA SER A 238 -5.56 -24.56 6.04
C SER A 238 -7.03 -24.12 6.02
N PRO A 239 -7.87 -24.74 5.17
CA PRO A 239 -9.32 -24.44 5.15
C PRO A 239 -10.01 -24.69 6.48
N GLU A 240 -9.58 -25.71 7.23
CA GLU A 240 -10.14 -26.07 8.54
C GLU A 240 -9.86 -24.99 9.59
N GLU A 241 -8.63 -24.47 9.60
CA GLU A 241 -8.24 -23.38 10.51
C GLU A 241 -8.97 -22.08 10.13
N GLU A 242 -9.07 -21.77 8.84
CA GLU A 242 -9.83 -20.61 8.36
C GLU A 242 -11.28 -20.66 8.82
N ALA A 243 -11.95 -21.80 8.60
CA ALA A 243 -13.32 -22.02 9.03
C ALA A 243 -13.48 -21.93 10.55
N ALA A 244 -12.51 -22.45 11.32
CA ALA A 244 -12.50 -22.38 12.77
C ALA A 244 -12.38 -20.94 13.29
N LEU A 245 -11.49 -20.14 12.71
CA LEU A 245 -11.31 -18.73 13.06
C LEU A 245 -12.56 -17.91 12.71
N LEU A 246 -13.13 -18.10 11.53
CA LEU A 246 -14.37 -17.42 11.15
C LEU A 246 -15.53 -17.78 12.08
N SER A 247 -15.68 -19.07 12.42
CA SER A 247 -16.71 -19.54 13.36
C SER A 247 -16.52 -19.03 14.79
N MET A 248 -15.29 -18.64 15.15
CA MET A 248 -14.95 -18.02 16.43
C MET A 248 -15.38 -16.55 16.50
N GLY A 249 -15.78 -15.96 15.36
CA GLY A 249 -16.26 -14.59 15.24
C GLY A 249 -15.20 -13.59 14.78
N PHE A 250 -14.10 -14.07 14.19
CA PHE A 250 -13.29 -13.22 13.31
C PHE A 250 -14.10 -12.87 12.07
N PHE A 251 -14.00 -11.62 11.63
CA PHE A 251 -14.70 -11.14 10.44
C PHE A 251 -14.02 -11.63 9.15
N ASP A 252 -12.68 -11.70 9.15
CA ASP A 252 -11.89 -12.17 8.01
C ASP A 252 -10.56 -12.77 8.50
N VAL A 253 -9.85 -13.47 7.62
CA VAL A 253 -8.57 -14.13 7.89
C VAL A 253 -7.55 -13.78 6.81
N VAL A 254 -6.32 -13.47 7.24
CA VAL A 254 -5.17 -13.25 6.36
C VAL A 254 -4.01 -14.12 6.84
N PHE A 255 -3.50 -14.98 5.96
CA PHE A 255 -2.40 -15.88 6.30
C PHE A 255 -1.03 -15.19 6.27
N LYS A 256 -0.16 -15.59 7.20
CA LYS A 256 1.26 -15.25 7.24
C LYS A 256 2.05 -16.19 6.30
N PRO A 257 3.11 -15.72 5.62
CA PRO A 257 3.61 -14.34 5.61
C PRO A 257 2.61 -13.42 4.90
N VAL A 258 2.30 -12.28 5.51
CA VAL A 258 1.25 -11.41 5.00
C VAL A 258 1.71 -10.67 3.76
N ASN A 259 0.96 -10.88 2.68
CA ASN A 259 1.01 -10.02 1.52
C ASN A 259 0.30 -8.69 1.84
N TYR A 260 1.05 -7.59 1.85
CA TYR A 260 0.51 -6.30 2.26
C TYR A 260 -0.62 -5.79 1.35
N VAL A 261 -0.53 -5.99 0.04
CA VAL A 261 -1.59 -5.59 -0.91
C VAL A 261 -2.89 -6.32 -0.60
N ARG A 262 -2.82 -7.63 -0.30
CA ARG A 262 -3.98 -8.42 0.12
C ARG A 262 -4.52 -7.94 1.46
N LEU A 263 -3.67 -7.69 2.46
CA LEU A 263 -4.10 -7.18 3.76
C LEU A 263 -4.83 -5.85 3.61
N LEU A 264 -4.27 -4.92 2.84
CA LEU A 264 -4.87 -3.60 2.61
C LEU A 264 -6.26 -3.72 1.96
N ALA A 265 -6.40 -4.53 0.92
CA ALA A 265 -7.69 -4.77 0.27
C ALA A 265 -8.75 -5.36 1.24
N ARG A 266 -8.33 -6.27 2.13
CA ARG A 266 -9.19 -6.86 3.17
C ARG A 266 -9.62 -5.84 4.21
N ILE A 267 -8.69 -4.96 4.63
CA ILE A 267 -8.96 -3.86 5.56
C ILE A 267 -9.95 -2.86 4.96
N GLU A 268 -9.68 -2.40 3.73
CA GLU A 268 -10.54 -1.43 3.03
C GLU A 268 -11.97 -1.98 2.87
N ARG A 269 -12.10 -3.24 2.45
CA ARG A 269 -13.40 -3.92 2.32
C ARG A 269 -14.13 -4.01 3.66
N THR A 270 -13.41 -4.35 4.73
CA THR A 270 -13.98 -4.48 6.08
C THR A 270 -14.49 -3.15 6.59
N ILE A 271 -13.68 -2.10 6.51
CA ILE A 271 -14.06 -0.76 6.96
C ILE A 271 -15.23 -0.22 6.13
N ARG A 272 -15.23 -0.46 4.82
CA ARG A 272 -16.35 -0.07 3.96
C ARG A 272 -17.65 -0.75 4.40
N PHE A 273 -17.61 -2.06 4.65
CA PHE A 273 -18.77 -2.84 5.11
C PHE A 273 -19.33 -2.33 6.44
N PHE A 274 -18.47 -2.00 7.41
CA PHE A 274 -18.92 -1.58 8.74
C PHE A 274 -19.31 -0.09 8.84
N TYR A 275 -18.73 0.78 8.01
CA TYR A 275 -18.80 2.23 8.23
C TYR A 275 -19.21 3.04 7.00
N HIS A 276 -19.23 2.48 5.78
CA HIS A 276 -19.43 3.28 4.56
C HIS A 276 -20.45 2.74 3.55
N GLU A 277 -20.98 1.51 3.65
CA GLU A 277 -22.05 1.03 2.73
C GLU A 277 -23.37 0.70 3.45
N GLN A 278 -24.40 1.49 3.12
CA GLN A 278 -25.71 0.94 2.79
C GLN A 278 -25.51 0.08 1.53
N ILE A 279 -25.47 -1.25 1.69
CA ILE A 279 -25.40 -2.17 0.55
C ILE A 279 -26.70 -2.01 -0.25
N PRO A 280 -26.68 -1.64 -1.55
CA PRO A 280 -27.84 -1.82 -2.39
C PRO A 280 -28.08 -3.32 -2.50
N HIS A 281 -29.19 -3.80 -1.94
CA HIS A 281 -29.67 -5.14 -2.18
C HIS A 281 -29.79 -5.35 -3.71
N ARG A 282 -29.01 -6.27 -4.26
CA ARG A 282 -29.35 -6.92 -5.53
C ARG A 282 -30.39 -8.00 -5.26
#